data_AF-A0A5J5FUH4-F1
#
_entry.id   AF-A0A5J5FUH4-F1
#
_cell.length_a   1.000
_cell.length_b   1.000
_cell.length_c   1.000
_cell.angle_alpha   90.00
_cell.angle_beta   90.00
_cell.angle_gamma   90.00
#
_symmetry.space_group_name_H-M   'P 1'
#
loop_
_entity.id
_entity.type
_entity.pdbx_description
1 polymer ?
#
loop_
_entity_poly.entity_id
_entity_poly.type
_entity_poly.pdbx_seq_one_letter_code
_entity_poly.pdbx_strand_id
1 'polypeptide(L)'
;MPQIIDRDTLSAIAPKLAQISNEVLFDDIWRRAELAPRERSLITLAALIALGRTQQLPWHLALAQNNGLTRQEIIEAITHLAFYAGWPAAVSALGCLPEEEQ
;
A
#
# COMPACT_ATOMS: atom_id res chain seq x y z
N MET A 1 -15.24 -9.71 14.71
CA MET A 1 -14.49 -9.02 13.63
C MET A 1 -13.02 -8.96 14.04
N PRO A 2 -12.05 -9.15 13.15
CA PRO A 2 -10.64 -8.92 13.48
C PRO A 2 -10.45 -7.46 13.89
N GLN A 3 -9.64 -7.24 14.93
CA GLN A 3 -9.35 -5.90 15.43
C GLN A 3 -8.48 -5.15 14.40
N ILE A 4 -8.82 -3.89 14.12
CA ILE A 4 -7.98 -3.03 13.29
C ILE A 4 -6.71 -2.72 14.09
N ILE A 5 -5.55 -3.04 13.53
CA ILE A 5 -4.26 -2.73 14.13
C ILE A 5 -3.78 -1.40 13.55
N ASP A 6 -3.76 -0.38 14.40
CA ASP A 6 -3.15 0.92 14.15
C ASP A 6 -1.81 1.06 14.89
N ARG A 7 -1.20 2.25 14.84
CA ARG A 7 0.10 2.51 15.47
C ARG A 7 0.09 2.24 16.97
N ASP A 8 -0.95 2.67 17.67
CA ASP A 8 -1.02 2.63 19.13
C ASP A 8 -1.32 1.21 19.63
N THR A 9 -2.27 0.54 19.00
CA THR A 9 -2.59 -0.86 19.28
C THR A 9 -1.45 -1.80 18.90
N LEU A 10 -0.72 -1.52 17.80
CA LEU A 10 0.49 -2.29 17.44
C LEU A 10 1.56 -2.16 18.51
N SER A 11 1.80 -0.95 19.04
CA SER A 11 2.80 -0.75 20.10
C SER A 11 2.42 -1.46 21.40
N ALA A 12 1.12 -1.56 21.71
CA ALA A 12 0.65 -2.28 22.89
C ALA A 12 0.77 -3.80 22.76
N ILE A 13 0.50 -4.35 21.57
CA ILE A 13 0.48 -5.81 21.32
C ILE A 13 1.89 -6.33 21.00
N ALA A 14 2.64 -5.62 20.16
CA ALA A 14 3.94 -6.01 19.66
C ALA A 14 4.93 -4.82 19.65
N PRO A 15 5.45 -4.40 20.83
CA PRO A 15 6.28 -3.20 20.96
C PRO A 15 7.50 -3.20 20.02
N LYS A 16 8.16 -4.35 19.85
CA LYS A 16 9.33 -4.43 18.96
C LYS A 16 8.96 -4.24 17.50
N LEU A 17 7.79 -4.75 17.07
CA LEU A 17 7.30 -4.58 15.71
C LEU A 17 6.93 -3.11 15.43
N ALA A 18 6.30 -2.44 16.40
CA ALA A 18 6.06 -1.00 16.31
C ALA A 18 7.36 -0.20 16.23
N GLN A 19 8.36 -0.55 17.05
CA GLN A 19 9.67 0.10 17.03
C GLN A 19 10.33 0.01 15.65
N ILE A 20 10.49 -1.21 15.10
CA ILE A 20 11.15 -1.38 13.79
C ILE A 20 10.34 -0.79 12.64
N SER A 21 9.01 -0.74 12.76
CA SER A 21 8.16 -0.07 11.76
C SER A 21 8.43 1.44 11.74
N ASN A 22 8.64 2.06 12.91
CA ASN A 22 8.99 3.47 12.97
C ASN A 22 10.43 3.70 12.50
N GLU A 23 11.41 3.06 13.15
CA GLU A 23 12.83 3.37 12.97
C GLU A 23 13.39 2.91 11.63
N VAL A 24 13.06 1.69 11.19
CA VAL A 24 13.66 1.09 10.00
C VAL A 24 12.80 1.35 8.78
N LEU A 25 11.49 1.16 8.88
CA LEU A 25 10.60 1.32 7.73
C LEU A 25 10.34 2.81 7.45
N PHE A 26 9.66 3.53 8.35
CA PHE A 26 9.19 4.89 8.06
C PHE A 26 10.28 5.96 8.16
N ASP A 27 11.21 5.86 9.11
CA ASP A 27 12.25 6.87 9.32
C ASP A 27 13.57 6.61 8.58
N ASP A 28 13.75 5.44 7.97
CA ASP A 28 14.88 5.14 7.07
C ASP A 28 14.39 4.77 5.66
N ILE A 29 13.93 3.52 5.46
CA ILE A 29 13.71 2.96 4.12
C ILE A 29 12.77 3.80 3.24
N TRP A 30 11.71 4.39 3.82
CA TRP A 30 10.78 5.26 3.11
C TRP A 30 11.31 6.69 2.85
N ARG A 31 12.37 7.12 3.52
CA ARG A 31 12.99 8.46 3.39
C ARG A 31 14.20 8.51 2.47
N ARG A 32 14.73 7.35 2.09
CA ARG A 32 15.89 7.23 1.20
C ARG A 32 15.66 7.94 -0.15
N ALA A 33 16.63 8.76 -0.56
CA ALA A 33 16.48 9.71 -1.67
C ALA A 33 16.53 9.10 -3.08
N GLU A 34 16.99 7.84 -3.23
CA GLU A 34 17.20 7.25 -4.55
C GLU A 34 15.91 6.85 -5.28
N LEU A 35 14.78 6.79 -4.56
CA LEU A 35 13.45 6.66 -5.14
C LEU A 35 12.54 7.71 -4.51
N ALA A 36 11.83 8.45 -5.34
CA ALA A 36 10.84 9.39 -4.89
C ALA A 36 9.72 8.68 -4.11
N PRO A 37 9.05 9.34 -3.16
CA PRO A 37 7.93 8.76 -2.43
C PRO A 37 6.84 8.19 -3.34
N ARG A 38 6.59 8.84 -4.49
CA ARG A 38 5.70 8.35 -5.55
C ARG A 38 6.12 6.96 -6.05
N GLU A 39 7.38 6.79 -6.42
CA GLU A 39 7.91 5.54 -6.98
C GLU A 39 7.90 4.42 -5.94
N ARG A 40 8.24 4.73 -4.68
CA ARG A 40 8.14 3.78 -3.56
C ARG A 40 6.71 3.30 -3.38
N SER A 41 5.74 4.22 -3.36
CA SER A 41 4.32 3.86 -3.27
C SER A 41 3.87 2.97 -4.43
N LEU A 42 4.26 3.28 -5.67
CA LEU A 42 3.91 2.46 -6.83
C LEU A 42 4.45 1.02 -6.71
N ILE A 43 5.71 0.86 -6.32
CA ILE A 43 6.33 -0.46 -6.15
C ILE A 43 5.69 -1.22 -4.98
N THR A 44 5.40 -0.53 -3.87
CA THR A 44 4.69 -1.14 -2.73
C THR A 44 3.30 -1.62 -3.14
N LEU A 45 2.52 -0.82 -3.87
CA LEU A 45 1.23 -1.25 -4.40
C LEU A 45 1.37 -2.48 -5.29
N ALA A 46 2.32 -2.46 -6.24
CA ALA A 46 2.55 -3.59 -7.13
C ALA A 46 2.87 -4.89 -6.37
N ALA A 47 3.74 -4.81 -5.34
CA ALA A 47 4.08 -5.95 -4.51
C ALA A 47 2.88 -6.47 -3.69
N LEU A 48 2.09 -5.56 -3.08
CA LEU A 48 0.91 -5.95 -2.30
C LEU A 48 -0.15 -6.61 -3.18
N ILE A 49 -0.38 -6.08 -4.39
CA ILE A 49 -1.31 -6.65 -5.36
C ILE A 49 -0.82 -8.04 -5.80
N ALA A 50 0.45 -8.15 -6.21
CA ALA A 50 1.02 -9.42 -6.69
C ALA A 50 1.00 -10.52 -5.61
N LEU A 51 1.14 -10.14 -4.34
CA LEU A 51 1.11 -11.06 -3.19
C LEU A 51 -0.30 -11.26 -2.60
N GLY A 52 -1.34 -10.66 -3.19
CA GLY A 52 -2.73 -10.77 -2.71
C GLY A 52 -2.97 -10.18 -1.32
N ARG A 53 -2.18 -9.18 -0.90
CA ARG A 53 -2.24 -8.54 0.43
C ARG A 53 -3.26 -7.41 0.48
N THR A 54 -4.49 -7.71 0.08
CA THR A 54 -5.57 -6.72 -0.11
C THR A 54 -5.93 -5.93 1.14
N GLN A 55 -5.79 -6.52 2.33
CA GLN A 55 -6.05 -5.84 3.61
C GLN A 55 -5.17 -4.62 3.86
N GLN A 56 -3.99 -4.54 3.22
CA GLN A 56 -3.07 -3.41 3.34
C GLN A 56 -3.32 -2.34 2.26
N LEU A 57 -4.04 -2.68 1.18
CA LEU A 57 -4.21 -1.79 0.04
C LEU A 57 -4.92 -0.48 0.38
N PRO A 58 -6.00 -0.41 1.18
CA PRO A 58 -6.69 0.85 1.44
C PRO A 58 -5.76 1.96 1.96
N TRP A 59 -4.91 1.63 2.93
CA TRP A 59 -3.95 2.59 3.48
C TRP A 59 -2.86 2.97 2.46
N HIS A 60 -2.30 2.00 1.73
CA HIS A 60 -1.26 2.26 0.75
C HIS A 60 -1.76 2.97 -0.51
N LEU A 61 -3.03 2.79 -0.89
CA LEU A 61 -3.67 3.52 -1.99
C LEU A 61 -3.80 5.01 -1.65
N ALA A 62 -4.28 5.32 -0.44
CA ALA A 62 -4.32 6.70 0.05
C ALA A 62 -2.92 7.32 0.14
N LEU A 63 -1.93 6.57 0.65
CA LEU A 63 -0.54 7.02 0.69
C LEU A 63 0.03 7.27 -0.71
N ALA A 64 -0.26 6.40 -1.68
CA ALA A 64 0.18 6.57 -3.07
C ALA A 64 -0.37 7.86 -3.69
N GLN A 65 -1.64 8.17 -3.46
CA GLN A 65 -2.26 9.41 -3.92
C GLN A 65 -1.63 10.64 -3.24
N ASN A 66 -1.44 10.60 -1.92
CA ASN A 66 -0.75 11.67 -1.18
C ASN A 66 0.69 11.89 -1.67
N ASN A 67 1.35 10.82 -2.12
CA ASN A 67 2.69 10.87 -2.72
C ASN A 67 2.69 11.24 -4.21
N GLY A 68 1.53 11.57 -4.80
CA GLY A 68 1.42 12.12 -6.14
C GLY A 68 1.12 11.11 -7.26
N LEU A 69 0.71 9.87 -6.96
CA LEU A 69 0.08 9.03 -7.98
C LEU A 69 -1.35 9.49 -8.25
N THR A 70 -1.68 9.65 -9.52
CA THR A 70 -3.07 9.87 -9.92
C THR A 70 -3.86 8.57 -9.81
N ARG A 71 -5.18 8.69 -9.64
CA ARG A 71 -6.08 7.53 -9.66
C ARG A 71 -5.97 6.74 -10.97
N GLN A 72 -5.83 7.43 -12.10
CA GLN A 72 -5.66 6.82 -13.42
C GLN A 72 -4.37 5.98 -13.49
N GLU A 73 -3.24 6.51 -13.01
CA GLU A 73 -1.99 5.75 -12.96
C GLU A 73 -2.09 4.50 -12.06
N ILE A 74 -2.82 4.58 -10.96
CA ILE A 74 -3.08 3.43 -10.07
C ILE A 74 -3.93 2.37 -10.79
N ILE A 75 -5.01 2.79 -11.47
CA ILE A 75 -5.87 1.89 -12.25
C ILE A 75 -5.07 1.21 -13.36
N GLU A 76 -4.22 1.95 -14.08
CA GLU A 76 -3.35 1.40 -15.11
C GLU A 76 -2.35 0.40 -14.53
N ALA A 77 -1.73 0.70 -13.38
CA ALA A 77 -0.82 -0.24 -12.72
C ALA A 77 -1.54 -1.54 -12.31
N ILE A 78 -2.74 -1.45 -11.73
CA ILE A 78 -3.56 -2.62 -11.36
C ILE A 78 -3.92 -3.43 -12.61
N THR A 79 -4.34 -2.76 -13.68
CA THR A 79 -4.70 -3.39 -14.95
C THR A 79 -3.50 -4.11 -15.57
N HIS A 80 -2.33 -3.46 -15.57
CA HIS A 80 -1.10 -4.07 -16.05
C HIS A 80 -0.72 -5.32 -15.24
N LEU A 81 -0.90 -5.28 -13.93
CA LEU A 81 -0.64 -6.41 -13.04
C LEU A 81 -1.60 -7.59 -13.26
N ALA A 82 -2.75 -7.42 -13.92
CA ALA A 82 -3.60 -8.55 -14.30
C ALA A 82 -2.86 -9.58 -15.17
N PHE A 83 -1.88 -9.13 -15.97
CA PHE A 83 -1.06 -9.99 -16.83
C PHE A 83 0.09 -10.69 -16.10
N TYR A 84 0.58 -10.11 -14.98
CA TYR A 84 1.75 -10.63 -14.25
C TYR A 84 1.39 -11.33 -12.93
N ALA A 85 0.33 -10.88 -12.28
CA ALA A 85 -0.18 -11.38 -11.01
C ALA A 85 -1.53 -12.12 -11.15
N GLY A 86 -2.11 -12.11 -12.35
CA GLY A 86 -3.38 -12.76 -12.66
C GLY A 86 -4.61 -11.88 -12.39
N TRP A 87 -5.68 -12.15 -13.14
CA TRP A 87 -6.97 -11.45 -13.06
C TRP A 87 -7.54 -11.36 -11.64
N PRO A 88 -7.53 -12.44 -10.82
CA PRO A 88 -8.08 -12.38 -9.46
C PRO A 88 -7.38 -11.36 -8.56
N ALA A 89 -6.07 -11.19 -8.68
CA ALA A 89 -5.31 -10.21 -7.91
C ALA A 89 -5.69 -8.78 -8.30
N ALA A 90 -5.77 -8.52 -9.61
CA ALA A 90 -6.17 -7.20 -10.13
C ALA A 90 -7.61 -6.83 -9.74
N VAL A 91 -8.57 -7.73 -9.91
CA VAL A 91 -9.97 -7.49 -9.52
C VAL A 91 -10.10 -7.25 -8.01
N SER A 92 -9.39 -8.04 -7.19
CA SER A 92 -9.41 -7.83 -5.74
C SER A 92 -8.81 -6.49 -5.33
N ALA A 93 -7.77 -6.03 -6.04
CA ALA A 93 -7.17 -4.72 -5.82
C ALA A 93 -8.08 -3.56 -6.24
N LEU A 94 -8.77 -3.69 -7.39
CA LEU A 94 -9.77 -2.71 -7.83
C LEU A 94 -10.89 -2.57 -6.80
N GLY A 95 -11.33 -3.67 -6.18
CA GLY A 95 -12.33 -3.64 -5.11
C GLY A 95 -11.88 -2.91 -3.83
N CYS A 96 -10.59 -2.56 -3.70
CA CYS A 96 -10.07 -1.76 -2.60
C CYS A 96 -9.96 -0.26 -2.93
N LEU A 97 -10.18 0.15 -4.19
CA LEU A 97 -10.22 1.57 -4.54
C LEU A 97 -11.56 2.17 -4.07
N PRO A 98 -11.54 3.29 -3.34
CA PRO A 98 -12.78 3.98 -3.00
C PRO A 98 -13.48 4.46 -4.29
N GLU A 99 -14.82 4.52 -4.27
CA GLU A 99 -15.59 5.13 -5.35
C GLU A 99 -15.22 6.61 -5.51
N GLU A 100 -15.34 7.15 -6.72
CA GLU A 100 -15.25 8.60 -6.90
C GLU A 100 -16.52 9.23 -6.32
N GLU A 101 -16.37 10.12 -5.34
CA GLU A 101 -17.45 11.06 -5.02
C GLU A 101 -17.67 11.93 -6.26
N GLN A 102 -18.87 11.82 -6.85
CA GLN A 102 -19.31 12.65 -7.98
C GLN A 102 -19.46 14.10 -7.58
#